data_AF-A0A9D0IGC0-F1
#
_entry.id   AF-A0A9D0IGC0-F1
#
_cell.length_a   1.000
_cell.length_b   1.000
_cell.length_c   1.000
_cell.angle_alpha   90.00
_cell.angle_beta   90.00
_cell.angle_gamma   90.00
#
_symmetry.space_group_name_H-M   'P 1'
#
loop_
_entity.id
_entity.type
_entity.pdbx_description
1 polymer ?
#
loop_
_entity_poly.entity_id
_entity_poly.type
_entity_poly.pdbx_seq_one_letter_code
_entity_poly.pdbx_strand_id
1 'polypeptide(L)'
;MTETLHVAVAAIVNDRGQVLVSRRPDQVHQGGLWEFPGGKLEPGESVEGALQREILEELGISIRQQQPLIRIPHRYPDRSVLLDVWRVTSFDGEPHGKEGQPVKWTAVDQLVDASFPAANRPIIRALQLPDRYLITPEPSPPVDDFLARLQARVEKDIRLVQLRAKHLGREEYRALASQAIALCHQRGAKILLNADAGLVQELGADGLHLTSAQVQGIQARPLPPGYLVAASCHTPAELRVAQEMDADFAMLSPVLPTASHPDASPLGWDAFSRYVDAAALPVYALGGMQPAHCAAAIAHGAQGIAAIRALWDDV
;
A
#
# COMPACT_ATOMS: atom_id res chain seq x y z
N MET A 1 29.12 8.55 -9.98
CA MET A 1 27.75 8.28 -9.50
C MET A 1 27.73 8.74 -8.06
N THR A 2 26.82 9.62 -7.67
CA THR A 2 26.66 9.97 -6.25
C THR A 2 26.25 8.71 -5.49
N GLU A 3 26.94 8.42 -4.39
CA GLU A 3 26.64 7.29 -3.53
C GLU A 3 25.21 7.42 -2.99
N THR A 4 24.38 6.38 -3.17
CA THR A 4 23.02 6.36 -2.63
C THR A 4 23.09 6.04 -1.14
N LEU A 5 22.59 6.94 -0.32
CA LEU A 5 22.49 6.71 1.12
C LEU A 5 21.36 5.71 1.41
N HIS A 6 21.68 4.57 2.00
CA HIS A 6 20.70 3.57 2.43
C HIS A 6 20.32 3.80 3.89
N VAL A 7 19.03 3.95 4.17
CA VAL A 7 18.49 4.25 5.49
C VAL A 7 17.48 3.17 5.87
N ALA A 8 17.69 2.52 7.02
CA ALA A 8 16.74 1.60 7.63
C ALA A 8 15.72 2.39 8.45
N VAL A 9 14.42 2.15 8.24
CA VAL A 9 13.34 2.92 8.89
C VAL A 9 12.32 1.98 9.51
N ALA A 10 11.94 2.21 10.77
CA ALA A 10 10.95 1.39 11.46
C ALA A 10 9.58 2.08 11.52
N ALA A 11 8.58 1.45 10.90
CA ALA A 11 7.18 1.73 11.19
C ALA A 11 6.71 0.82 12.34
N ILE A 12 6.89 1.29 13.57
CA ILE A 12 6.57 0.52 14.79
C ILE A 12 5.10 0.66 15.11
N VAL A 13 4.36 -0.46 15.09
CA VAL A 13 2.91 -0.50 15.30
C VAL A 13 2.59 -1.22 16.61
N ASN A 14 1.65 -0.69 17.38
CA ASN A 14 1.15 -1.35 18.60
C ASN A 14 -0.19 -2.08 18.37
N ASP A 15 -0.63 -2.84 19.37
CA ASP A 15 -1.89 -3.62 19.33
C ASP A 15 -3.15 -2.77 19.15
N ARG A 16 -3.05 -1.45 19.31
CA ARG A 16 -4.15 -0.49 19.10
C ARG A 16 -4.19 0.07 17.68
N GLY A 17 -3.35 -0.42 16.76
CA GLY A 17 -3.25 0.09 15.39
C GLY A 17 -2.67 1.50 15.31
N GLN A 18 -1.86 1.90 16.28
CA GLN A 18 -1.15 3.17 16.28
C GLN A 18 0.30 2.95 15.87
N VAL A 19 0.88 3.92 15.17
CA VAL A 19 2.30 3.95 14.82
C VAL A 19 3.04 4.92 15.73
N LEU A 20 4.25 4.55 16.15
CA LEU A 20 5.13 5.42 16.90
C LEU A 20 5.84 6.39 15.94
N VAL A 21 5.77 7.69 16.25
CA VAL A 21 6.45 8.75 15.50
C VAL A 21 7.29 9.59 16.46
N SER A 22 8.45 10.04 15.98
CA SER A 22 9.33 10.97 16.68
C SER A 22 9.28 12.35 16.01
N ARG A 23 9.49 13.41 16.78
CA ARG A 23 9.53 14.78 16.24
C ARG A 23 10.97 15.22 16.04
N ARG A 24 11.29 15.69 14.83
CA ARG A 24 12.60 16.28 14.54
C ARG A 24 12.87 17.48 15.43
N PRO A 25 14.09 17.65 15.97
CA PRO A 25 14.50 18.90 16.58
C PRO A 25 14.22 20.09 15.64
N ASP A 26 13.77 21.21 16.17
CA ASP A 26 13.39 22.37 15.34
C ASP A 26 14.58 22.92 14.51
N GLN A 27 15.82 22.62 14.91
CA GLN A 27 17.06 23.16 14.35
C GLN A 27 17.67 22.36 13.19
N VAL A 28 17.10 21.20 12.82
CA VAL A 28 17.62 20.37 11.71
C VAL A 28 16.87 20.62 10.39
N HIS A 29 17.41 20.11 9.27
CA HIS A 29 16.74 20.21 7.97
C HIS A 29 15.36 19.53 8.02
N GLN A 30 14.30 20.32 7.73
CA GLN A 30 12.89 19.96 7.95
C GLN A 30 12.51 19.76 9.43
N GLY A 31 13.08 20.56 10.34
CA GLY A 31 12.79 20.55 11.78
C GLY A 31 11.31 20.77 12.10
N GLY A 32 10.86 20.19 13.21
CA GLY A 32 9.47 20.31 13.69
C GLY A 32 8.46 19.36 13.03
N LEU A 33 8.80 18.69 11.92
CA LEU A 33 8.01 17.62 11.31
C LEU A 33 8.10 16.32 12.12
N TRP A 34 7.10 15.45 11.96
CA TRP A 34 7.15 14.09 12.44
C TRP A 34 7.96 13.21 11.48
N GLU A 35 8.57 12.16 12.02
CA GLU A 35 9.27 11.14 11.25
C GLU A 35 9.08 9.75 11.84
N PHE A 36 9.46 8.75 11.05
CA PHE A 36 9.59 7.38 11.50
C PHE A 36 11.04 7.18 11.96
N PRO A 37 11.26 6.53 13.11
CA PRO A 37 12.58 6.32 13.69
C PRO A 37 13.44 5.41 12.80
N GLY A 38 14.75 5.57 12.87
CA GLY A 38 15.71 4.81 12.08
C GLY A 38 16.85 5.67 11.55
N GLY A 39 17.83 5.01 10.94
CA GLY A 39 19.07 5.67 10.57
C GLY A 39 19.82 4.97 9.45
N LYS A 40 21.05 5.45 9.23
CA LYS A 40 21.85 5.06 8.06
C LYS A 40 22.48 3.70 8.32
N LEU A 41 22.58 2.89 7.28
CA LEU A 41 23.36 1.67 7.35
C LEU A 41 24.85 2.02 7.48
N GLU A 42 25.54 1.29 8.35
CA GLU A 42 27.01 1.28 8.39
C GLU A 42 27.61 0.40 7.29
N PRO A 43 28.88 0.61 6.90
CA PRO A 43 29.53 -0.21 5.89
C PRO A 43 29.51 -1.71 6.23
N GLY A 44 28.84 -2.52 5.40
CA GLY A 44 28.71 -3.97 5.58
C GLY A 44 27.60 -4.41 6.54
N GLU A 45 26.83 -3.47 7.09
CA GLU A 45 25.68 -3.77 7.96
C GLU A 45 24.47 -4.25 7.14
N SER A 46 23.72 -5.22 7.69
CA SER A 46 22.42 -5.61 7.13
C SER A 46 21.35 -4.56 7.46
N VAL A 47 20.26 -4.51 6.68
CA VAL A 47 19.15 -3.60 6.98
C VAL A 47 18.54 -3.91 8.34
N GLU A 48 18.38 -5.20 8.67
CA GLU A 48 17.86 -5.65 9.96
C GLU A 48 18.81 -5.32 11.12
N GLY A 49 20.13 -5.42 10.90
CA GLY A 49 21.14 -5.02 11.87
C GLY A 49 21.08 -3.52 12.19
N ALA A 50 21.05 -2.69 11.14
CA ALA A 50 20.89 -1.25 11.28
C ALA A 50 19.60 -0.88 12.00
N LEU A 51 18.47 -1.49 11.60
CA LEU A 51 17.18 -1.25 12.24
C LEU A 51 17.21 -1.60 13.74
N GLN A 52 17.82 -2.72 14.11
CA GLN A 52 17.93 -3.15 15.51
C GLN A 52 18.80 -2.20 16.34
N ARG A 53 19.92 -1.71 15.78
CA ARG A 53 20.84 -0.76 16.43
C ARG A 53 20.18 0.61 16.62
N GLU A 54 19.70 1.20 15.53
CA GLU A 54 19.12 2.55 15.51
C GLU A 54 17.91 2.64 16.45
N ILE A 55 17.00 1.66 16.43
CA ILE A 55 15.82 1.67 17.29
C ILE A 55 16.16 1.47 18.77
N LEU A 56 17.21 0.71 19.09
CA LEU A 56 17.70 0.61 20.46
C LEU A 56 18.36 1.91 20.94
N GLU A 57 19.12 2.56 20.07
CA GLU A 57 19.82 3.82 20.35
C GLU A 57 18.83 4.97 20.56
N GLU A 58 17.90 5.16 19.61
CA GLU A 58 16.94 6.26 19.62
C GLU A 58 15.78 6.07 20.61
N LEU A 59 15.28 4.84 20.76
CA LEU A 59 14.00 4.57 21.44
C LEU A 59 14.11 3.64 22.66
N GLY A 60 15.24 2.95 22.83
CA GLY A 60 15.46 2.06 23.96
C GLY A 60 14.68 0.75 23.90
N ILE A 61 14.17 0.37 22.72
CA ILE A 61 13.42 -0.89 22.53
C ILE A 61 14.21 -1.88 21.67
N SER A 62 13.94 -3.16 21.83
CA SER A 62 14.55 -4.23 21.02
C SER A 62 13.51 -4.91 20.15
N ILE A 63 13.75 -4.98 18.83
CA ILE A 63 12.79 -5.56 17.89
C ILE A 63 12.74 -7.09 18.05
N ARG A 64 11.52 -7.66 18.03
CA ARG A 64 11.27 -9.11 18.11
C ARG A 64 10.67 -9.65 16.82
N GLN A 65 9.74 -8.93 16.21
CA GLN A 65 9.13 -9.30 14.94
C GLN A 65 9.02 -8.09 14.04
N GLN A 66 9.45 -8.28 12.80
CA GLN A 66 9.39 -7.29 11.74
C GLN A 66 9.19 -7.96 10.38
N GLN A 67 8.72 -7.18 9.42
CA GLN A 67 8.63 -7.57 8.02
C GLN A 67 8.84 -6.35 7.11
N PRO A 68 9.22 -6.54 5.83
CA PRO A 68 9.27 -5.44 4.88
C PRO A 68 7.92 -4.73 4.79
N LEU A 69 7.94 -3.41 4.63
CA LEU A 69 6.75 -2.60 4.39
C LEU A 69 6.79 -1.96 2.99
N ILE A 70 7.83 -1.20 2.70
CA ILE A 70 8.01 -0.51 1.42
C ILE A 70 9.46 -0.04 1.26
N ARG A 71 9.97 0.00 0.03
CA ARG A 71 11.26 0.62 -0.30
C ARG A 71 11.02 1.84 -1.18
N ILE A 72 11.65 2.96 -0.84
CA ILE A 72 11.38 4.26 -1.46
C ILE A 72 12.71 4.86 -1.94
N PRO A 73 13.05 4.70 -3.23
CA PRO A 73 14.13 5.48 -3.82
C PRO A 73 13.69 6.94 -3.96
N HIS A 74 14.43 7.84 -3.33
CA HIS A 74 14.16 9.28 -3.35
C HIS A 74 15.42 10.06 -3.73
N ARG A 75 15.26 11.09 -4.57
CA ARG A 75 16.37 11.93 -5.05
C ARG A 75 16.16 13.37 -4.63
N TYR A 76 17.04 13.84 -3.76
CA TYR A 76 17.20 15.27 -3.43
C TYR A 76 18.15 15.93 -4.45
N PRO A 77 18.17 17.27 -4.54
CA PRO A 77 19.11 17.99 -5.41
C PRO A 77 20.58 17.65 -5.17
N ASP A 78 20.96 17.37 -3.91
CA ASP A 78 22.33 17.14 -3.47
C ASP A 78 22.69 15.65 -3.25
N ARG A 79 21.70 14.76 -3.11
CA ARG A 79 21.93 13.33 -2.79
C ARG A 79 20.78 12.40 -3.21
N SER A 80 21.09 11.11 -3.34
CA SER A 80 20.10 10.05 -3.48
C SER A 80 19.97 9.29 -2.16
N VAL A 81 18.74 8.91 -1.79
CA VAL A 81 18.43 8.16 -0.57
C VAL A 81 17.53 6.98 -0.93
N LEU A 82 17.79 5.82 -0.33
CA LEU A 82 16.89 4.69 -0.32
C LEU A 82 16.35 4.52 1.09
N LEU A 83 15.06 4.78 1.30
CA LEU A 83 14.37 4.45 2.55
C LEU A 83 13.92 2.99 2.47
N ASP A 84 14.47 2.15 3.34
CA ASP A 84 14.13 0.74 3.46
C ASP A 84 13.29 0.55 4.72
N VAL A 85 11.98 0.50 4.53
CA VAL A 85 11.02 0.66 5.61
C VAL A 85 10.46 -0.70 6.01
N TRP A 86 10.52 -0.97 7.30
CA TRP A 86 10.09 -2.23 7.91
C TRP A 86 8.98 -1.98 8.90
N ARG A 87 7.93 -2.80 8.85
CA ARG A 87 6.87 -2.80 9.86
C ARG A 87 7.33 -3.64 11.04
N VAL A 88 7.39 -3.03 12.22
CA VAL A 88 7.68 -3.72 13.49
C VAL A 88 6.38 -3.93 14.23
N THR A 89 6.06 -5.18 14.57
CA THR A 89 4.81 -5.58 15.24
C THR A 89 5.02 -6.15 16.63
N SER A 90 6.26 -6.45 17.00
CA SER A 90 6.61 -6.91 18.35
C SER A 90 8.01 -6.44 18.72
N PHE A 91 8.16 -5.98 19.96
CA PHE A 91 9.39 -5.45 20.53
C PHE A 91 9.35 -5.57 22.06
N ASP A 92 10.53 -5.50 22.69
CA ASP A 92 10.68 -5.43 24.13
C ASP A 92 11.06 -4.02 24.59
N GLY A 93 10.60 -3.63 25.78
CA GLY A 93 10.83 -2.32 26.38
C GLY A 93 9.70 -1.32 26.13
N GLU A 94 9.80 -0.15 26.75
CA GLU A 94 8.88 0.96 26.54
C GLU A 94 9.56 2.07 25.73
N PRO A 95 9.01 2.44 24.55
CA PRO A 95 9.66 3.42 23.70
C PRO A 95 9.62 4.81 24.31
N HIS A 96 10.78 5.46 24.35
CA HIS A 96 10.96 6.83 24.79
C HIS A 96 12.10 7.48 24.00
N GLY A 97 12.06 8.79 23.77
CA GLY A 97 13.14 9.48 23.05
C GLY A 97 14.42 9.55 23.88
N LYS A 98 15.39 8.67 23.60
CA LYS A 98 16.68 8.63 24.32
C LYS A 98 17.59 9.81 24.01
N GLU A 99 17.29 10.56 22.95
CA GLU A 99 18.00 11.78 22.56
C GLU A 99 17.23 13.04 22.99
N GLY A 100 16.17 12.89 23.80
CA GLY A 100 15.31 13.99 24.24
C GLY A 100 14.25 14.41 23.20
N GLN A 101 14.11 13.65 22.11
CA GLN A 101 13.09 13.88 21.10
C GLN A 101 11.70 13.47 21.61
N PRO A 102 10.65 14.29 21.38
CA PRO A 102 9.29 13.89 21.67
C PRO A 102 8.88 12.69 20.82
N VAL A 103 8.28 11.69 21.45
CA VAL A 103 7.69 10.52 20.78
C VAL A 103 6.20 10.46 21.05
N LYS A 104 5.42 9.96 20.09
CA LYS A 104 3.97 9.87 20.20
C LYS A 104 3.44 8.66 19.44
N TRP A 105 2.49 7.95 20.06
CA TRP A 105 1.63 7.00 19.37
C TRP A 105 0.50 7.74 18.64
N THR A 106 0.40 7.53 17.33
CA THR A 106 -0.63 8.16 16.48
C THR A 106 -1.38 7.08 15.72
N ALA A 107 -2.72 7.15 15.70
CA ALA A 107 -3.51 6.22 14.93
C ALA A 107 -3.17 6.34 13.44
N VAL A 108 -3.04 5.20 12.74
CA VAL A 108 -2.56 5.17 11.35
C VAL A 108 -3.46 5.97 10.41
N ASP A 109 -4.77 6.01 10.66
CA ASP A 109 -5.77 6.79 9.93
C ASP A 109 -5.70 8.31 10.21
N GLN A 110 -5.03 8.73 11.29
CA GLN A 110 -4.83 10.12 11.67
C GLN A 110 -3.49 10.71 11.18
N LEU A 111 -2.67 9.92 10.48
CA LEU A 111 -1.43 10.42 9.89
C LEU A 111 -1.76 11.41 8.77
N VAL A 112 -1.32 12.66 8.94
CA VAL A 112 -1.51 13.74 7.96
C VAL A 112 -0.23 13.93 7.16
N ASP A 113 -0.28 13.67 5.84
CA ASP A 113 0.84 13.77 4.90
C ASP A 113 1.69 15.05 5.09
N ALA A 114 1.05 16.21 5.23
CA ALA A 114 1.71 17.50 5.38
C ALA A 114 2.53 17.68 6.68
N SER A 115 2.36 16.77 7.65
CA SER A 115 3.12 16.78 8.90
C SER A 115 4.42 15.97 8.84
N PHE A 116 4.73 15.37 7.67
CA PHE A 116 5.91 14.56 7.43
C PHE A 116 6.67 15.07 6.19
N PRO A 117 7.96 14.71 6.04
CA PRO A 117 8.68 14.90 4.79
C PRO A 117 7.93 14.27 3.61
N ALA A 118 8.01 14.90 2.43
CA ALA A 118 7.30 14.42 1.23
C ALA A 118 7.62 12.95 0.86
N ALA A 119 8.87 12.52 1.12
CA ALA A 119 9.32 11.15 0.89
C ALA A 119 8.62 10.10 1.78
N ASN A 120 7.93 10.51 2.85
CA ASN A 120 7.23 9.62 3.77
C ASN A 120 5.77 9.36 3.37
N ARG A 121 5.21 10.09 2.39
CA ARG A 121 3.84 9.86 1.92
C ARG A 121 3.60 8.39 1.53
N PRO A 122 4.48 7.71 0.77
CA PRO A 122 4.30 6.29 0.45
C PRO A 122 4.32 5.38 1.69
N ILE A 123 5.04 5.74 2.75
CA ILE A 123 5.05 5.01 4.02
C ILE A 123 3.68 5.10 4.69
N ILE A 124 3.12 6.31 4.76
CA ILE A 124 1.79 6.56 5.32
C ILE A 124 0.74 5.78 4.53
N ARG A 125 0.80 5.81 3.18
CA ARG A 125 -0.09 5.01 2.33
C ARG A 125 0.05 3.52 2.62
N ALA A 126 1.27 2.98 2.69
CA ALA A 126 1.53 1.57 2.97
C ALA A 126 1.00 1.11 4.35
N LEU A 127 1.07 1.99 5.36
CA LEU A 127 0.49 1.73 6.68
C LEU A 127 -1.03 1.68 6.65
N GLN A 128 -1.67 2.53 5.84
CA GLN A 128 -3.13 2.65 5.75
C GLN A 128 -3.79 1.61 4.83
N LEU A 129 -3.00 0.87 4.06
CA LEU A 129 -3.48 -0.17 3.15
C LEU A 129 -3.43 -1.55 3.82
N PRO A 130 -4.45 -2.42 3.62
CA PRO A 130 -4.39 -3.81 4.05
C PRO A 130 -3.40 -4.61 3.19
N ASP A 131 -3.22 -5.88 3.50
CA ASP A 131 -2.40 -6.83 2.73
C ASP A 131 -3.21 -7.59 1.66
N ARG A 132 -4.53 -7.44 1.66
CA ARG A 132 -5.46 -8.10 0.72
C ARG A 132 -6.33 -7.08 0.00
N TYR A 133 -6.22 -7.10 -1.31
CA TYR A 133 -7.08 -6.32 -2.21
C TYR A 133 -7.98 -7.24 -3.03
N LEU A 134 -9.25 -7.35 -2.63
CA LEU A 134 -10.24 -8.16 -3.34
C LEU A 134 -10.66 -7.48 -4.63
N ILE A 135 -10.63 -8.20 -5.75
CA ILE A 135 -11.25 -7.79 -7.00
C ILE A 135 -12.49 -8.66 -7.19
N THR A 136 -13.68 -8.06 -7.30
CA THR A 136 -14.88 -8.87 -7.51
C THR A 136 -14.81 -9.59 -8.87
N PRO A 137 -15.39 -10.80 -8.99
CA PRO A 137 -15.63 -11.37 -10.31
C PRO A 137 -16.66 -10.52 -11.06
N GLU A 138 -16.84 -10.84 -12.34
CA GLU A 138 -17.95 -10.27 -13.10
C GLU A 138 -19.28 -10.63 -12.39
N PRO A 139 -20.14 -9.65 -12.06
CA PRO A 139 -21.42 -9.94 -11.44
C PRO A 139 -22.27 -10.77 -12.40
N SER A 140 -22.93 -11.78 -11.86
CA SER A 140 -23.90 -12.60 -12.58
C SER A 140 -25.23 -12.59 -11.83
N PRO A 141 -26.38 -12.63 -12.53
CA PRO A 141 -27.66 -12.77 -11.87
C PRO A 141 -27.77 -14.09 -11.07
N PRO A 142 -28.46 -14.09 -9.92
CA PRO A 142 -29.11 -12.94 -9.29
C PRO A 142 -28.10 -12.03 -8.58
N VAL A 143 -28.33 -10.70 -8.65
CA VAL A 143 -27.46 -9.69 -8.02
C VAL A 143 -27.34 -9.88 -6.51
N ASP A 144 -28.41 -10.36 -5.86
CA ASP A 144 -28.44 -10.61 -4.42
C ASP A 144 -27.40 -11.66 -4.00
N ASP A 145 -27.14 -12.69 -4.81
CA ASP A 145 -26.11 -13.70 -4.53
C ASP A 145 -24.71 -13.08 -4.58
N PHE A 146 -24.47 -12.19 -5.54
CA PHE A 146 -23.22 -11.46 -5.64
C PHE A 146 -22.99 -10.56 -4.42
N LEU A 147 -24.01 -9.80 -4.01
CA LEU A 147 -23.94 -8.93 -2.83
C LEU A 147 -23.78 -9.74 -1.53
N ALA A 148 -24.49 -10.86 -1.37
CA ALA A 148 -24.34 -11.75 -0.22
C ALA A 148 -22.92 -12.32 -0.11
N ARG A 149 -22.30 -12.70 -1.24
CA ARG A 149 -20.91 -13.16 -1.26
C ARG A 149 -19.93 -12.04 -0.89
N LEU A 150 -20.12 -10.84 -1.44
CA LEU A 150 -19.32 -9.67 -1.06
C LEU A 150 -19.44 -9.40 0.44
N GLN A 151 -20.66 -9.45 1.00
CA GLN A 151 -20.91 -9.28 2.43
C GLN A 151 -20.08 -10.27 3.24
N ALA A 152 -20.14 -11.55 2.90
CA ALA A 152 -19.39 -12.59 3.59
C ALA A 152 -17.87 -12.34 3.56
N ARG A 153 -17.33 -11.79 2.47
CA ARG A 153 -15.89 -11.47 2.36
C ARG A 153 -15.50 -10.31 3.26
N VAL A 154 -16.30 -9.26 3.28
CA VAL A 154 -16.04 -8.07 4.08
C VAL A 154 -16.25 -8.33 5.58
N GLU A 155 -17.24 -9.17 5.94
CA GLU A 155 -17.46 -9.59 7.32
C GLU A 155 -16.32 -10.43 7.89
N LYS A 156 -15.61 -11.18 7.04
CA LYS A 156 -14.45 -11.98 7.44
C LYS A 156 -13.23 -11.08 7.68
N ASP A 157 -12.52 -10.71 6.63
CA ASP A 157 -11.23 -10.04 6.75
C ASP A 157 -10.88 -9.09 5.59
N ILE A 158 -11.71 -9.00 4.55
CA ILE A 158 -11.47 -8.06 3.45
C ILE A 158 -11.78 -6.64 3.89
N ARG A 159 -10.83 -5.72 3.70
CA ARG A 159 -10.96 -4.29 4.02
C ARG A 159 -10.75 -3.36 2.82
N LEU A 160 -10.38 -3.91 1.67
CA LEU A 160 -10.21 -3.15 0.43
C LEU A 160 -10.75 -3.96 -0.76
N VAL A 161 -11.67 -3.37 -1.50
CA VAL A 161 -12.42 -4.02 -2.59
C VAL A 161 -12.32 -3.21 -3.88
N GLN A 162 -12.23 -3.89 -5.03
CA GLN A 162 -12.44 -3.33 -6.36
C GLN A 162 -13.72 -3.92 -6.93
N LEU A 163 -14.73 -3.07 -7.21
CA LEU A 163 -15.92 -3.50 -7.93
C LEU A 163 -15.64 -3.51 -9.43
N ARG A 164 -15.48 -4.72 -9.97
CA ARG A 164 -15.20 -4.98 -11.38
C ARG A 164 -16.43 -5.57 -12.07
N ALA A 165 -17.11 -4.75 -12.86
CA ALA A 165 -18.25 -5.15 -13.69
C ALA A 165 -18.14 -4.50 -15.07
N LYS A 166 -17.69 -5.28 -16.07
CA LYS A 166 -17.40 -4.80 -17.42
C LYS A 166 -18.60 -4.84 -18.36
N HIS A 167 -19.59 -5.68 -18.06
CA HIS A 167 -20.69 -5.96 -18.99
C HIS A 167 -22.04 -5.37 -18.57
N LEU A 168 -22.14 -4.76 -17.38
CA LEU A 168 -23.36 -4.12 -16.94
C LEU A 168 -23.64 -2.81 -17.68
N GLY A 169 -24.92 -2.54 -17.96
CA GLY A 169 -25.34 -1.21 -18.40
C GLY A 169 -25.11 -0.17 -17.30
N ARG A 170 -25.11 1.12 -17.68
CA ARG A 170 -24.84 2.23 -16.75
C ARG A 170 -25.75 2.23 -15.52
N GLU A 171 -27.05 2.07 -15.70
CA GLU A 171 -28.02 2.09 -14.60
C GLU A 171 -27.92 0.86 -13.70
N GLU A 172 -27.68 -0.32 -14.29
CA GLU A 172 -27.46 -1.56 -13.53
C GLU A 172 -26.17 -1.49 -12.71
N TYR A 173 -25.09 -0.97 -13.31
CA TYR A 173 -23.82 -0.74 -12.63
C TYR A 173 -24.01 0.24 -11.46
N ARG A 174 -24.70 1.36 -11.68
CA ARG A 174 -25.00 2.35 -10.64
C ARG A 174 -25.75 1.74 -9.48
N ALA A 175 -26.79 0.95 -9.75
CA ALA A 175 -27.60 0.29 -8.74
C ALA A 175 -26.78 -0.75 -7.94
N LEU A 176 -25.94 -1.54 -8.61
CA LEU A 176 -25.04 -2.49 -7.96
C LEU A 176 -23.98 -1.78 -7.11
N ALA A 177 -23.31 -0.76 -7.66
CA ALA A 177 -22.26 -0.03 -6.99
C ALA A 177 -22.76 0.65 -5.72
N SER A 178 -23.94 1.26 -5.75
CA SER A 178 -24.55 1.90 -4.58
C SER A 178 -24.74 0.91 -3.43
N GLN A 179 -25.22 -0.30 -3.72
CA GLN A 179 -25.43 -1.35 -2.72
C GLN A 179 -24.11 -1.93 -2.20
N ALA A 180 -23.14 -2.16 -3.10
CA ALA A 180 -21.81 -2.64 -2.71
C ALA A 180 -21.05 -1.63 -1.84
N ILE A 181 -21.16 -0.32 -2.13
CA ILE A 181 -20.57 0.76 -1.32
C ILE A 181 -21.15 0.74 0.09
N ALA A 182 -22.48 0.75 0.22
CA ALA A 182 -23.15 0.75 1.52
C ALA A 182 -22.73 -0.47 2.37
N LEU A 183 -22.67 -1.66 1.75
CA LEU A 183 -22.24 -2.89 2.41
C LEU A 183 -20.79 -2.83 2.89
N CYS A 184 -19.86 -2.34 2.05
CA CYS A 184 -18.45 -2.17 2.43
C CYS A 184 -18.30 -1.20 3.61
N HIS A 185 -18.97 -0.04 3.55
CA HIS A 185 -18.89 0.99 4.58
C HIS A 185 -19.45 0.54 5.93
N GLN A 186 -20.55 -0.23 5.94
CA GLN A 186 -21.13 -0.80 7.18
C GLN A 186 -20.15 -1.68 7.97
N ARG A 187 -19.10 -2.17 7.32
CA ARG A 187 -18.07 -3.05 7.90
C ARG A 187 -16.68 -2.42 7.90
N GLY A 188 -16.58 -1.12 7.61
CA GLY A 188 -15.31 -0.38 7.59
C GLY A 188 -14.35 -0.79 6.48
N ALA A 189 -14.85 -1.38 5.39
CA ALA A 189 -14.06 -1.64 4.19
C ALA A 189 -14.20 -0.52 3.18
N LYS A 190 -13.12 -0.26 2.45
CA LYS A 190 -13.08 0.69 1.34
C LYS A 190 -13.37 0.00 0.02
N ILE A 191 -14.02 0.70 -0.90
CA ILE A 191 -14.32 0.20 -2.24
C ILE A 191 -13.87 1.18 -3.33
N LEU A 192 -13.19 0.63 -4.34
CA LEU A 192 -12.79 1.34 -5.55
C LEU A 192 -13.62 0.85 -6.73
N LEU A 193 -13.97 1.78 -7.62
CA LEU A 193 -14.75 1.49 -8.82
C LEU A 193 -13.85 1.46 -10.07
N ASN A 194 -14.16 0.59 -11.04
CA ASN A 194 -13.69 0.76 -12.41
C ASN A 194 -14.67 1.65 -13.19
N ALA A 195 -14.68 2.95 -12.91
CA ALA A 195 -15.62 3.92 -13.48
C ALA A 195 -14.90 5.23 -13.90
N ASP A 196 -15.65 6.30 -14.15
CA ASP A 196 -15.10 7.65 -14.21
C ASP A 196 -15.13 8.35 -12.84
N ALA A 197 -14.33 9.40 -12.69
CA ALA A 197 -14.22 10.17 -11.44
C ALA A 197 -15.55 10.78 -10.99
N GLY A 198 -16.41 11.19 -11.93
CA GLY A 198 -17.72 11.76 -11.62
C GLY A 198 -18.61 10.76 -10.91
N LEU A 199 -18.69 9.52 -11.42
CA LEU A 199 -19.49 8.47 -10.80
C LEU A 199 -18.94 8.06 -9.41
N VAL A 200 -17.62 8.02 -9.23
CA VAL A 200 -17.00 7.74 -7.92
C VAL A 200 -17.44 8.77 -6.88
N GLN A 201 -17.36 10.06 -7.20
CA GLN A 201 -17.77 11.14 -6.30
C GLN A 201 -19.28 11.14 -6.06
N GLU A 202 -20.07 10.90 -7.12
CA GLU A 202 -21.52 10.89 -7.04
C GLU A 202 -22.05 9.78 -6.12
N LEU A 203 -21.48 8.58 -6.21
CA LEU A 203 -21.90 7.42 -5.41
C LEU A 203 -21.22 7.37 -4.04
N GLY A 204 -20.25 8.25 -3.76
CA GLY A 204 -19.51 8.25 -2.50
C GLY A 204 -18.59 7.04 -2.32
N ALA A 205 -18.04 6.49 -3.42
CA ALA A 205 -17.03 5.43 -3.32
C ALA A 205 -15.70 6.00 -2.82
N ASP A 206 -14.88 5.15 -2.19
CA ASP A 206 -13.60 5.56 -1.60
C ASP A 206 -12.52 5.86 -2.65
N GLY A 207 -12.70 5.41 -3.90
CA GLY A 207 -11.72 5.66 -4.93
C GLY A 207 -11.98 5.07 -6.30
N LEU A 208 -10.99 5.25 -7.17
CA LEU A 208 -11.00 4.83 -8.55
C LEU A 208 -9.86 3.85 -8.83
N HIS A 209 -10.18 2.78 -9.55
CA HIS A 209 -9.18 1.85 -10.07
C HIS A 209 -9.03 1.99 -11.59
N LEU A 210 -7.87 2.49 -12.02
CA LEU A 210 -7.50 2.70 -13.41
C LEU A 210 -6.98 1.41 -14.05
N THR A 211 -7.46 1.11 -15.25
CA THR A 211 -6.90 0.05 -16.11
C THR A 211 -5.55 0.48 -16.69
N SER A 212 -4.71 -0.46 -17.11
CA SER A 212 -3.42 -0.13 -17.76
C SER A 212 -3.58 0.78 -18.98
N ALA A 213 -4.63 0.59 -19.79
CA ALA A 213 -4.94 1.47 -20.92
C ALA A 213 -5.24 2.92 -20.49
N GLN A 214 -5.94 3.11 -19.36
CA GLN A 214 -6.19 4.44 -18.80
C GLN A 214 -4.90 5.05 -18.22
N VAL A 215 -4.05 4.24 -17.56
CA VAL A 215 -2.76 4.69 -17.02
C VAL A 215 -1.87 5.24 -18.14
N GLN A 216 -1.80 4.58 -19.31
CA GLN A 216 -0.98 5.05 -20.43
C GLN A 216 -1.45 6.38 -21.04
N GLY A 217 -2.73 6.72 -20.90
CA GLY A 217 -3.33 7.94 -21.46
C GLY A 217 -3.54 9.06 -20.45
N ILE A 218 -3.24 8.85 -19.17
CA ILE A 218 -3.54 9.82 -18.12
C ILE A 218 -2.45 10.90 -18.03
N GLN A 219 -2.87 12.14 -17.79
CA GLN A 219 -1.97 13.29 -17.68
C GLN A 219 -1.83 13.81 -16.25
N ALA A 220 -2.84 13.58 -15.42
CA ALA A 220 -2.88 14.05 -14.05
C ALA A 220 -3.78 13.13 -13.21
N ARG A 221 -3.64 13.22 -11.89
CA ARG A 221 -4.49 12.50 -10.94
C ARG A 221 -5.97 12.78 -11.23
N PRO A 222 -6.82 11.74 -11.38
CA PRO A 222 -8.20 11.91 -11.83
C PRO A 222 -9.18 12.32 -10.72
N LEU A 223 -8.75 12.26 -9.45
CA LEU A 223 -9.58 12.56 -8.28
C LEU A 223 -8.84 13.49 -7.31
N PRO A 224 -9.56 14.35 -6.56
CA PRO A 224 -8.95 15.23 -5.58
C PRO A 224 -8.36 14.45 -4.39
N PRO A 225 -7.54 15.10 -3.54
CA PRO A 225 -7.09 14.52 -2.28
C PRO A 225 -8.26 14.00 -1.42
N GLY A 226 -8.06 12.88 -0.75
CA GLY A 226 -9.07 12.22 0.10
C GLY A 226 -9.70 10.97 -0.53
N TYR A 227 -9.64 10.83 -1.86
CA TYR A 227 -9.99 9.59 -2.56
C TYR A 227 -8.75 8.75 -2.78
N LEU A 228 -8.91 7.42 -2.88
CA LEU A 228 -7.87 6.51 -3.36
C LEU A 228 -7.85 6.48 -4.90
N VAL A 229 -6.66 6.46 -5.47
CA VAL A 229 -6.44 6.17 -6.90
C VAL A 229 -5.49 4.98 -6.99
N ALA A 230 -5.95 3.92 -7.65
CA ALA A 230 -5.18 2.71 -7.88
C ALA A 230 -4.92 2.51 -9.37
N ALA A 231 -3.78 1.90 -9.70
CA ALA A 231 -3.37 1.65 -11.08
C ALA A 231 -3.11 0.16 -11.35
N SER A 232 -3.68 -0.37 -12.43
CA SER A 232 -3.23 -1.64 -13.01
C SER A 232 -1.98 -1.42 -13.86
N CYS A 233 -0.89 -2.11 -13.52
CA CYS A 233 0.38 -2.04 -14.22
C CYS A 233 0.88 -3.45 -14.61
N HIS A 234 1.63 -3.51 -15.70
CA HIS A 234 2.27 -4.69 -16.25
C HIS A 234 3.77 -4.48 -16.49
N THR A 235 4.22 -3.23 -16.49
CA THR A 235 5.61 -2.86 -16.80
C THR A 235 6.16 -1.81 -15.81
N PRO A 236 7.50 -1.68 -15.70
CA PRO A 236 8.13 -0.61 -14.92
C PRO A 236 7.75 0.80 -15.40
N ALA A 237 7.49 0.96 -16.71
CA ALA A 237 7.08 2.25 -17.26
C ALA A 237 5.71 2.67 -16.73
N GLU A 238 4.75 1.76 -16.66
CA GLU A 238 3.42 2.05 -16.11
C GLU A 238 3.45 2.30 -14.60
N LEU A 239 4.32 1.61 -13.85
CA LEU A 239 4.54 1.90 -12.43
C LEU A 239 5.07 3.33 -12.23
N ARG A 240 5.99 3.78 -13.10
CA ARG A 240 6.49 5.16 -13.07
C ARG A 240 5.37 6.16 -13.36
N VAL A 241 4.54 5.91 -14.37
CA VAL A 241 3.38 6.77 -14.64
C VAL A 241 2.43 6.81 -13.43
N ALA A 242 2.20 5.66 -12.79
CA ALA A 242 1.37 5.59 -11.59
C ALA A 242 1.96 6.38 -10.41
N GLN A 243 3.27 6.35 -10.23
CA GLN A 243 3.96 7.17 -9.24
C GLN A 243 3.87 8.67 -9.58
N GLU A 244 4.15 9.05 -10.83
CA GLU A 244 4.15 10.44 -11.30
C GLU A 244 2.77 11.09 -11.23
N MET A 245 1.70 10.32 -11.46
CA MET A 245 0.31 10.76 -11.29
C MET A 245 -0.17 10.74 -9.83
N ASP A 246 0.74 10.51 -8.87
CA ASP A 246 0.49 10.46 -7.43
C ASP A 246 -0.54 9.41 -7.04
N ALA A 247 -0.54 8.22 -7.67
CA ALA A 247 -1.42 7.12 -7.28
C ALA A 247 -1.12 6.63 -5.86
N ASP A 248 -2.16 6.22 -5.13
CA ASP A 248 -2.04 5.74 -3.76
C ASP A 248 -1.41 4.34 -3.69
N PHE A 249 -1.65 3.51 -4.72
CA PHE A 249 -1.02 2.21 -4.91
C PHE A 249 -1.19 1.70 -6.34
N ALA A 250 -0.43 0.66 -6.69
CA ALA A 250 -0.58 -0.05 -7.96
C ALA A 250 -0.79 -1.56 -7.75
N MET A 251 -1.16 -2.25 -8.82
CA MET A 251 -1.06 -3.70 -8.93
C MET A 251 -0.08 -4.02 -10.04
N LEU A 252 0.78 -5.01 -9.84
CA LEU A 252 1.68 -5.52 -10.87
C LEU A 252 1.31 -6.97 -11.20
N SER A 253 1.07 -7.24 -12.49
CA SER A 253 0.56 -8.54 -12.95
C SER A 253 0.96 -8.90 -14.38
N PRO A 254 0.89 -10.19 -14.77
CA PRO A 254 0.73 -11.35 -13.90
C PRO A 254 2.06 -11.75 -13.25
N VAL A 255 2.07 -12.00 -11.94
CA VAL A 255 3.28 -12.48 -11.23
C VAL A 255 3.47 -14.00 -11.41
N LEU A 256 2.40 -14.77 -11.28
CA LEU A 256 2.35 -16.22 -11.47
C LEU A 256 1.33 -16.58 -12.57
N PRO A 257 1.35 -17.82 -13.12
CA PRO A 257 0.35 -18.29 -14.06
C PRO A 257 -1.09 -18.09 -13.53
N THR A 258 -1.99 -17.64 -14.40
CA THR A 258 -3.37 -17.31 -14.01
C THR A 258 -4.39 -17.73 -15.06
N ALA A 259 -5.51 -18.30 -14.63
CA ALA A 259 -6.58 -18.66 -15.56
C ALA A 259 -7.33 -17.44 -16.13
N SER A 260 -7.18 -16.25 -15.53
CA SER A 260 -7.78 -15.02 -16.06
C SER A 260 -7.09 -14.53 -17.34
N HIS A 261 -5.81 -14.86 -17.53
CA HIS A 261 -4.99 -14.52 -18.69
C HIS A 261 -3.98 -15.66 -18.95
N PRO A 262 -4.45 -16.80 -19.52
CA PRO A 262 -3.63 -18.00 -19.65
C PRO A 262 -2.46 -17.85 -20.62
N ASP A 263 -2.59 -16.97 -21.61
CA ASP A 263 -1.57 -16.75 -22.64
C ASP A 263 -0.49 -15.73 -22.22
N ALA A 264 -0.64 -15.10 -21.05
CA ALA A 264 0.31 -14.10 -20.57
C ALA A 264 1.52 -14.77 -19.91
N SER A 265 2.73 -14.39 -20.33
CA SER A 265 3.97 -14.80 -19.68
C SER A 265 4.06 -14.21 -18.27
N PRO A 266 4.13 -15.02 -17.20
CA PRO A 266 4.25 -14.51 -15.84
C PRO A 266 5.61 -13.85 -15.61
N LEU A 267 5.62 -12.81 -14.77
CA LEU A 267 6.82 -12.05 -14.43
C LEU A 267 7.80 -12.86 -13.56
N GLY A 268 7.27 -13.65 -12.62
CA GLY A 268 8.05 -14.28 -11.56
C GLY A 268 8.47 -13.30 -10.45
N TRP A 269 8.82 -13.84 -9.29
CA TRP A 269 9.12 -13.05 -8.09
C TRP A 269 10.38 -12.19 -8.23
N ASP A 270 11.43 -12.67 -8.90
CA ASP A 270 12.68 -11.92 -9.06
C ASP A 270 12.49 -10.64 -9.88
N ALA A 271 11.73 -10.72 -10.98
CA ALA A 271 11.45 -9.55 -11.80
C ALA A 271 10.39 -8.66 -11.14
N PHE A 272 9.42 -9.22 -10.42
CA PHE A 272 8.49 -8.46 -9.58
C PHE A 272 9.22 -7.60 -8.56
N SER A 273 10.11 -8.20 -7.76
CA SER A 273 10.86 -7.49 -6.71
C SER A 273 11.69 -6.34 -7.28
N ARG A 274 12.41 -6.57 -8.38
CA ARG A 274 13.18 -5.50 -9.05
C ARG A 274 12.31 -4.34 -9.53
N TYR A 275 11.07 -4.60 -9.94
CA TYR A 275 10.17 -3.55 -10.45
C TYR A 275 9.56 -2.76 -9.31
N VAL A 276 9.17 -3.45 -8.23
CA VAL A 276 8.58 -2.83 -7.04
C VAL A 276 9.61 -1.96 -6.29
N ASP A 277 10.86 -2.41 -6.19
CA ASP A 277 11.96 -1.64 -5.60
C ASP A 277 12.15 -0.25 -6.24
N ALA A 278 11.79 -0.10 -7.51
CA ALA A 278 11.92 1.15 -8.25
C ALA A 278 10.66 2.02 -8.25
N ALA A 279 9.52 1.51 -7.74
CA ALA A 279 8.21 2.11 -7.96
C ALA A 279 7.90 3.29 -7.02
N ALA A 280 8.48 3.31 -5.82
CA ALA A 280 8.27 4.35 -4.79
C ALA A 280 6.79 4.59 -4.39
N LEU A 281 5.92 3.60 -4.57
CA LEU A 281 4.54 3.53 -4.08
C LEU A 281 4.19 2.08 -3.69
N PRO A 282 3.16 1.84 -2.86
CA PRO A 282 2.72 0.48 -2.53
C PRO A 282 2.27 -0.29 -3.77
N VAL A 283 2.70 -1.55 -3.92
CA VAL A 283 2.33 -2.41 -5.05
C VAL A 283 1.78 -3.74 -4.56
N TYR A 284 0.57 -4.12 -5.00
CA TYR A 284 0.03 -5.46 -4.78
C TYR A 284 0.50 -6.41 -5.88
N ALA A 285 0.89 -7.63 -5.49
CA ALA A 285 1.11 -8.72 -6.44
C ALA A 285 -0.24 -9.22 -6.96
N LEU A 286 -0.37 -9.39 -8.28
CA LEU A 286 -1.59 -9.90 -8.92
C LEU A 286 -1.25 -10.93 -10.01
N GLY A 287 -2.15 -11.87 -10.24
CA GLY A 287 -2.01 -12.95 -11.21
C GLY A 287 -1.47 -14.23 -10.58
N GLY A 288 -2.34 -15.23 -10.44
CA GLY A 288 -2.02 -16.51 -9.80
C GLY A 288 -1.90 -16.46 -8.27
N MET A 289 -2.28 -15.33 -7.65
CA MET A 289 -2.18 -15.14 -6.20
C MET A 289 -3.22 -15.98 -5.44
N GLN A 290 -2.80 -16.44 -4.26
CA GLN A 290 -3.58 -17.17 -3.26
C GLN A 290 -3.29 -16.56 -1.89
N PRO A 291 -4.20 -16.67 -0.89
CA PRO A 291 -3.95 -16.16 0.46
C PRO A 291 -2.60 -16.62 1.06
N ALA A 292 -2.21 -17.87 0.80
CA ALA A 292 -0.93 -18.43 1.26
C ALA A 292 0.31 -17.73 0.68
N HIS A 293 0.19 -17.02 -0.45
CA HIS A 293 1.29 -16.28 -1.07
C HIS A 293 1.55 -14.91 -0.42
N CYS A 294 0.71 -14.47 0.53
CA CYS A 294 0.81 -13.11 1.09
C CYS A 294 2.17 -12.83 1.74
N ALA A 295 2.67 -13.74 2.57
CA ALA A 295 3.98 -13.58 3.22
C ALA A 295 5.13 -13.53 2.21
N ALA A 296 5.08 -14.39 1.18
CA ALA A 296 6.08 -14.38 0.10
C ALA A 296 6.01 -13.08 -0.72
N ALA A 297 4.81 -12.58 -1.02
CA ALA A 297 4.63 -11.32 -1.74
C ALA A 297 5.27 -10.15 -0.97
N ILE A 298 5.01 -10.06 0.34
CA ILE A 298 5.58 -9.04 1.23
C ILE A 298 7.10 -9.15 1.29
N ALA A 299 7.65 -10.37 1.39
CA ALA A 299 9.09 -10.61 1.35
C ALA A 299 9.74 -10.14 0.03
N HIS A 300 8.99 -10.13 -1.08
CA HIS A 300 9.41 -9.59 -2.37
C HIS A 300 9.07 -8.10 -2.57
N GLY A 301 8.69 -7.39 -1.51
CA GLY A 301 8.45 -5.95 -1.51
C GLY A 301 7.00 -5.53 -1.79
N ALA A 302 6.07 -6.47 -1.97
CA ALA A 302 4.67 -6.13 -2.18
C ALA A 302 4.03 -5.54 -0.91
N GLN A 303 3.03 -4.68 -1.09
CA GLN A 303 2.06 -4.34 -0.05
C GLN A 303 1.30 -5.59 0.45
N GLY A 304 1.14 -6.56 -0.44
CA GLY A 304 0.39 -7.79 -0.22
C GLY A 304 -0.08 -8.38 -1.55
N ILE A 305 -1.23 -9.04 -1.55
CA ILE A 305 -1.82 -9.67 -2.74
C ILE A 305 -3.12 -9.01 -3.17
N ALA A 306 -3.34 -8.97 -4.48
CA ALA A 306 -4.65 -8.78 -5.06
C ALA A 306 -5.10 -10.06 -5.76
N ALA A 307 -6.38 -10.38 -5.70
CA ALA A 307 -6.93 -11.54 -6.39
C ALA A 307 -8.43 -11.42 -6.64
N ILE A 308 -8.92 -12.19 -7.62
CA ILE A 308 -10.34 -12.39 -7.89
C ILE A 308 -10.82 -13.64 -7.12
N ARG A 309 -10.75 -14.81 -7.78
CA ARG A 309 -11.27 -16.09 -7.26
C ARG A 309 -10.74 -16.44 -5.88
N ALA A 310 -9.43 -16.34 -5.69
CA ALA A 310 -8.78 -16.76 -4.44
C ALA A 310 -9.17 -15.94 -3.18
N LEU A 311 -9.74 -14.74 -3.36
CA LEU A 311 -10.29 -13.93 -2.26
C LEU A 311 -11.82 -13.83 -2.31
N TRP A 312 -12.46 -14.29 -3.39
CA TRP A 312 -13.91 -14.28 -3.58
C TRP A 312 -14.56 -15.59 -3.16
N ASP A 313 -13.98 -16.70 -3.58
CA ASP A 313 -14.48 -18.04 -3.30
C ASP A 313 -14.13 -18.45 -1.87
N ASP A 314 -14.95 -19.29 -1.24
CA ASP A 314 -14.59 -19.93 0.02
C ASP A 314 -13.46 -20.93 -0.24
N VAL A 315 -12.31 -20.69 0.42
CA VAL A 315 -11.21 -21.66 0.55
C VAL A 315 -11.37 -22.37 1.88
#